data_AF-X0VKA5-F1
#
_entry.id   AF-X0VKA5-F1
#
_cell.length_a   1.000
_cell.length_b   1.000
_cell.length_c   1.000
_cell.angle_alpha   90.00
_cell.angle_beta   90.00
_cell.angle_gamma   90.00
#
_symmetry.space_group_name_H-M   'P 1'
#
loop_
_entity.id
_entity.type
_entity.pdbx_description
1 polymer ?
#
loop_
_entity_poly.entity_id
_entity_poly.type
_entity_poly.pdbx_seq_one_letter_code
_entity_poly.pdbx_strand_id
1 'polypeptide(L)'
;AEDNEMIGSKSGSWWEKNPQRGRANNSAVLMRHKVTEEFFMDLWKRVELSNSGEPGIYLNNDKDWGTNPCCEIALRPFQFCNLCEVNASDIESQDDFNDRVKKAAFIGTLQAGYTDFHYLRDVWKETTEKDALIGISMTGIGSGTILGYDMTKGAQIVKRENARVAKLIGINQSARCTTVKPAGTTSLALGTSSGIHAWHNDYYVRRIRVGKNESMYKHLSKHHPELVEDEFFRPHDTAVIGIPQKAPEGSILRMESPFDLLERI
;
A
#
# COMPACT_ATOMS: atom_id res chain seq x y z
N ALA A 1 2.81 -20.54 13.41
CA ALA A 1 4.14 -20.05 13.01
C ALA A 1 5.23 -20.89 13.66
N GLU A 2 5.17 -22.21 13.53
CA GLU A 2 6.12 -23.14 14.18
C GLU A 2 7.12 -23.74 13.18
N ASP A 3 6.97 -23.41 11.89
CA ASP A 3 7.83 -23.90 10.81
C ASP A 3 9.16 -23.12 10.77
N ASN A 4 10.14 -23.63 11.51
CA ASN A 4 11.48 -23.04 11.58
C ASN A 4 12.20 -23.05 10.22
N GLU A 5 11.92 -24.00 9.33
CA GLU A 5 12.55 -24.08 8.02
C GLU A 5 12.10 -22.93 7.13
N MET A 6 10.79 -22.65 7.10
CA MET A 6 10.23 -21.53 6.36
C MET A 6 10.67 -20.18 6.93
N ILE A 7 10.68 -20.03 8.26
CA ILE A 7 11.15 -18.81 8.93
C ILE A 7 12.63 -18.53 8.60
N GLY A 8 13.47 -19.56 8.63
CA GLY A 8 14.91 -19.46 8.32
C GLY A 8 15.25 -19.47 6.82
N SER A 9 14.27 -19.63 5.93
CA SER A 9 14.50 -19.83 4.50
C SER A 9 15.19 -18.64 3.81
N LYS A 10 15.09 -17.44 4.38
CA LYS A 10 15.76 -16.22 3.87
C LYS A 10 16.83 -15.70 4.82
N SER A 11 17.52 -16.62 5.51
CA SER A 11 18.68 -16.32 6.35
C SER A 11 20.01 -16.64 5.64
N GLY A 12 21.08 -15.94 6.01
CA GLY A 12 22.41 -16.09 5.40
C GLY A 12 22.45 -15.66 3.92
N SER A 13 23.40 -16.19 3.14
CA SER A 13 23.60 -15.83 1.71
C SER A 13 22.57 -16.49 0.77
N TRP A 14 21.28 -16.42 1.11
CA TRP A 14 20.22 -17.03 0.31
C TRP A 14 20.08 -16.38 -1.07
N TRP A 15 20.41 -15.10 -1.24
CA TRP A 15 20.34 -14.41 -2.54
C TRP A 15 21.32 -14.98 -3.57
N GLU A 16 22.44 -15.55 -3.12
CA GLU A 16 23.43 -16.23 -3.97
C GLU A 16 23.06 -17.69 -4.21
N LYS A 17 22.74 -18.43 -3.13
CA LYS A 17 22.52 -19.88 -3.19
C LYS A 17 21.12 -20.28 -3.64
N ASN A 18 20.14 -19.41 -3.39
CA ASN A 18 18.72 -19.62 -3.63
C ASN A 18 18.02 -18.32 -4.12
N PRO A 19 18.50 -17.68 -5.21
CA PRO A 19 18.00 -16.39 -5.68
C PRO A 19 16.49 -16.36 -5.97
N GLN A 20 15.90 -17.52 -6.30
CA GLN A 20 14.46 -17.67 -6.52
C GLN A 20 13.62 -17.27 -5.30
N ARG A 21 14.18 -17.33 -4.07
CA ARG A 21 13.50 -16.92 -2.83
C ARG A 21 13.24 -15.41 -2.77
N GLY A 22 13.92 -14.62 -3.59
CA GLY A 22 13.68 -13.17 -3.71
C GLY A 22 12.37 -12.81 -4.44
N ARG A 23 11.63 -13.81 -4.96
CA ARG A 23 10.36 -13.61 -5.67
C ARG A 23 9.14 -13.53 -4.75
N ALA A 24 9.34 -13.65 -3.43
CA ALA A 24 8.30 -13.54 -2.42
C ALA A 24 8.85 -12.89 -1.15
N ASN A 25 7.96 -12.23 -0.41
CA ASN A 25 8.21 -11.84 0.96
C ASN A 25 7.44 -12.78 1.88
N ASN A 26 8.12 -13.33 2.88
CA ASN A 26 7.53 -14.32 3.77
C ASN A 26 6.96 -13.65 5.02
N SER A 27 5.78 -14.08 5.45
CA SER A 27 5.14 -13.60 6.68
C SER A 27 4.67 -14.74 7.56
N ALA A 28 4.81 -14.57 8.88
CA ALA A 28 4.27 -15.47 9.88
C ALA A 28 2.84 -15.04 10.25
N VAL A 29 1.88 -15.95 10.06
CA VAL A 29 0.50 -15.76 10.54
C VAL A 29 0.43 -16.12 12.02
N LEU A 30 0.04 -15.15 12.84
CA LEU A 30 -0.15 -15.32 14.28
C LEU A 30 -1.62 -15.15 14.65
N MET A 31 -2.18 -16.15 15.31
CA MET A 31 -3.56 -16.10 15.77
C MET A 31 -3.65 -15.25 17.02
N ARG A 32 -4.43 -14.15 16.98
CA ARG A 32 -4.50 -13.15 18.06
C ARG A 32 -4.86 -13.74 19.43
N HIS A 33 -5.71 -14.78 19.45
CA HIS A 33 -6.15 -15.44 20.68
C HIS A 33 -5.20 -16.55 21.17
N LYS A 34 -4.10 -16.83 20.44
CA LYS A 34 -3.12 -17.87 20.80
C LYS A 34 -1.72 -17.34 21.00
N VAL A 35 -1.39 -16.17 20.43
CA VAL A 35 -0.06 -15.59 20.53
C VAL A 35 0.23 -15.15 21.96
N THR A 36 1.39 -15.54 22.48
CA THR A 36 1.92 -15.04 23.75
C THR A 36 2.98 -13.98 23.49
N GLU A 37 3.23 -13.11 24.47
CA GLU A 37 4.28 -12.10 24.40
C GLU A 37 5.65 -12.73 24.16
N GLU A 38 5.99 -13.78 24.92
CA GLU A 38 7.24 -14.53 24.77
C GLU A 38 7.44 -15.04 23.33
N PHE A 39 6.42 -15.69 22.77
CA PHE A 39 6.49 -16.20 21.40
C PHE A 39 6.67 -15.06 20.37
N PHE A 40 5.96 -13.94 20.56
CA PHE A 40 6.09 -12.78 19.69
C PHE A 40 7.49 -12.19 19.76
N MET A 41 8.06 -12.03 20.96
CA MET A 41 9.39 -11.47 21.16
C MET A 41 10.49 -12.38 20.61
N ASP A 42 10.33 -13.70 20.71
CA ASP A 42 11.25 -14.67 20.09
C ASP A 42 11.23 -14.56 18.55
N LEU A 43 10.04 -14.42 17.96
CA LEU A 43 9.91 -14.20 16.53
C LEU A 43 10.52 -12.85 16.11
N TRP A 44 10.26 -11.80 16.88
CA TRP A 44 10.83 -10.47 16.65
C TRP A 44 12.36 -10.49 16.72
N LYS A 45 12.93 -11.23 17.68
CA LYS A 45 14.39 -11.39 17.79
C LYS A 45 14.99 -12.04 16.55
N ARG A 46 14.27 -12.96 15.90
CA ARG A 46 14.71 -13.56 14.63
C ARG A 46 14.69 -12.55 13.48
N VAL A 47 13.68 -11.69 13.42
CA VAL A 47 13.61 -10.59 12.44
C VAL A 47 14.78 -9.62 12.64
N GLU A 48 15.10 -9.29 13.89
CA GLU A 48 16.27 -8.47 14.22
C GLU A 48 17.58 -9.14 13.74
N LEU A 49 17.77 -10.42 14.08
CA LEU A 49 18.96 -11.18 13.73
C LEU A 49 19.11 -11.44 12.22
N SER A 50 18.00 -11.44 11.45
CA SER A 50 18.04 -11.66 10.00
C SER A 50 18.60 -10.46 9.25
N ASN A 51 18.50 -9.25 9.82
CA ASN A 51 18.87 -7.97 9.20
C ASN A 51 18.21 -7.72 7.83
N SER A 52 17.11 -8.42 7.53
CA SER A 52 16.35 -8.31 6.27
C SER A 52 14.96 -7.72 6.47
N GLY A 53 14.50 -7.59 7.71
CA GLY A 53 13.12 -7.21 8.04
C GLY A 53 12.11 -8.35 7.83
N GLU A 54 12.58 -9.60 7.67
CA GLU A 54 11.73 -10.78 7.51
C GLU A 54 11.89 -11.80 8.65
N PRO A 55 10.86 -12.64 8.92
CA PRO A 55 9.54 -12.62 8.28
C PRO A 55 8.67 -11.44 8.73
N GLY A 56 7.76 -11.00 7.85
CA GLY A 56 6.67 -10.11 8.23
C GLY A 56 5.74 -10.78 9.26
N ILE A 57 4.92 -9.98 9.95
CA ILE A 57 3.98 -10.50 10.96
C ILE A 57 2.55 -10.15 10.54
N TYR A 58 1.68 -11.16 10.49
CA TYR A 58 0.26 -10.98 10.19
C TYR A 58 -0.61 -11.51 11.33
N LEU A 59 -1.21 -10.58 12.10
CA LEU A 59 -2.10 -10.90 13.21
C LEU A 59 -3.53 -11.17 12.72
N ASN A 60 -3.98 -12.41 12.79
CA ASN A 60 -5.28 -12.84 12.27
C ASN A 60 -6.18 -13.50 13.32
N ASN A 61 -7.49 -13.53 13.07
CA ASN A 61 -8.48 -14.27 13.84
C ASN A 61 -8.94 -15.55 13.16
N ASP A 62 -8.68 -15.69 11.86
CA ASP A 62 -8.97 -16.89 11.07
C ASP A 62 -7.68 -17.40 10.43
N LYS A 63 -7.36 -18.68 10.61
CA LYS A 63 -6.10 -19.28 10.14
C LYS A 63 -6.08 -19.46 8.62
N ASP A 64 -7.26 -19.54 8.00
CA ASP A 64 -7.42 -19.85 6.57
C ASP A 64 -7.53 -18.57 5.73
N TRP A 65 -7.59 -17.41 6.38
CA TRP A 65 -7.56 -16.11 5.69
C TRP A 65 -6.12 -15.65 5.50
N GLY A 66 -5.84 -15.21 4.28
CA GLY A 66 -4.59 -14.59 3.91
C GLY A 66 -4.74 -13.08 3.78
N THR A 67 -3.77 -12.51 3.08
CA THR A 67 -3.76 -11.10 2.71
C THR A 67 -3.12 -10.94 1.34
N ASN A 68 -3.34 -9.81 0.69
CA ASN A 68 -2.64 -9.47 -0.53
C ASN A 68 -1.15 -9.12 -0.22
N PRO A 69 -0.26 -9.05 -1.23
CA PRO A 69 1.17 -8.83 -0.99
C PRO A 69 1.55 -7.55 -0.23
N CYS A 70 0.68 -6.53 -0.22
CA CYS A 70 0.89 -5.27 0.50
C CYS A 70 0.29 -5.26 1.92
N CYS A 71 -0.35 -6.37 2.33
CA CYS A 71 -0.88 -6.62 3.67
C CYS A 71 -2.07 -5.71 4.11
N GLU A 72 -2.68 -4.94 3.21
CA GLU A 72 -3.76 -4.00 3.55
C GLU A 72 -5.18 -4.58 3.43
N ILE A 73 -5.38 -5.66 2.65
CA ILE A 73 -6.68 -6.34 2.50
C ILE A 73 -6.58 -7.77 3.01
N ALA A 74 -7.37 -8.08 4.04
CA ALA A 74 -7.61 -9.47 4.45
C ALA A 74 -8.47 -10.17 3.39
N LEU A 75 -7.98 -11.31 2.87
CA LEU A 75 -8.59 -12.03 1.76
C LEU A 75 -8.84 -13.48 2.13
N ARG A 76 -9.97 -14.01 1.64
CA ARG A 76 -10.21 -15.45 1.56
C ARG A 76 -9.36 -16.05 0.43
N PRO A 77 -9.13 -17.38 0.44
CA PRO A 77 -8.58 -18.07 -0.72
C PRO A 77 -9.41 -17.78 -1.96
N PHE A 78 -8.75 -17.50 -3.09
CA PHE A 78 -9.41 -17.18 -4.37
C PHE A 78 -10.25 -15.91 -4.32
N GLN A 79 -9.73 -14.84 -3.72
CA GLN A 79 -10.36 -13.52 -3.69
C GLN A 79 -9.35 -12.47 -4.13
N PHE A 80 -9.81 -11.36 -4.71
CA PHE A 80 -8.94 -10.24 -5.10
C PHE A 80 -9.34 -8.94 -4.41
N CYS A 81 -8.37 -8.02 -4.33
CA CYS A 81 -8.58 -6.68 -3.80
C CYS A 81 -9.29 -5.78 -4.83
N ASN A 82 -10.03 -4.79 -4.32
CA ASN A 82 -10.70 -3.77 -5.10
C ASN A 82 -10.51 -2.42 -4.39
N LEU A 83 -9.68 -1.55 -4.96
CA LEU A 83 -9.18 -0.37 -4.27
C LEU A 83 -9.53 0.91 -5.04
N CYS A 84 -9.93 1.92 -4.29
CA CYS A 84 -10.05 3.29 -4.76
C CYS A 84 -9.38 4.20 -3.73
N GLU A 85 -8.69 5.24 -4.17
CA GLU A 85 -7.83 6.03 -3.30
C GLU A 85 -8.17 7.51 -3.37
N VAL A 86 -8.20 8.17 -2.22
CA VAL A 86 -8.46 9.59 -2.05
C VAL A 86 -7.15 10.32 -1.76
N ASN A 87 -6.91 11.45 -2.45
CA ASN A 87 -5.87 12.38 -2.05
C ASN A 87 -6.30 13.07 -0.75
N ALA A 88 -5.54 12.83 0.32
CA ALA A 88 -5.80 13.37 1.64
C ALA A 88 -4.87 14.55 2.01
N SER A 89 -3.95 14.92 1.13
CA SER A 89 -2.98 15.99 1.38
C SER A 89 -3.55 17.40 1.17
N ASP A 90 -4.56 17.54 0.34
CA ASP A 90 -5.16 18.80 -0.13
C ASP A 90 -6.65 18.88 0.21
N ILE A 91 -7.05 18.27 1.33
CA ILE A 91 -8.42 18.37 1.84
C ILE A 91 -8.64 19.76 2.43
N GLU A 92 -9.70 20.43 1.97
CA GLU A 92 -10.00 21.81 2.38
C GLU A 92 -10.97 21.89 3.57
N SER A 93 -11.79 20.86 3.78
CA SER A 93 -12.75 20.80 4.88
C SER A 93 -13.24 19.37 5.15
N GLN A 94 -13.94 19.19 6.28
CA GLN A 94 -14.61 17.92 6.57
C GLN A 94 -15.62 17.53 5.48
N ASP A 95 -16.32 18.50 4.89
CA ASP A 95 -17.31 18.24 3.85
C ASP A 95 -16.67 17.86 2.51
N ASP A 96 -15.53 18.47 2.17
CA ASP A 96 -14.71 18.05 1.04
C ASP A 96 -14.22 16.60 1.22
N PHE A 97 -13.65 16.26 2.38
CA PHE A 97 -13.26 14.89 2.69
C PHE A 97 -14.43 13.90 2.57
N ASN A 98 -15.57 14.23 3.17
CA ASN A 98 -16.78 13.42 3.13
C ASN A 98 -17.27 13.17 1.70
N ASP A 99 -17.24 14.20 0.85
CA ASP A 99 -17.63 14.10 -0.56
C ASP A 99 -16.66 13.24 -1.38
N ARG A 100 -15.35 13.40 -1.17
CA ARG A 100 -14.32 12.58 -1.83
C ARG A 100 -14.45 11.11 -1.48
N VAL A 101 -14.59 10.76 -0.20
CA VAL A 101 -14.74 9.35 0.20
C VAL A 101 -16.07 8.76 -0.25
N LYS A 102 -17.14 9.57 -0.33
CA LYS A 102 -18.42 9.14 -0.92
C LYS A 102 -18.25 8.80 -2.40
N LYS A 103 -17.61 9.68 -3.17
CA LYS A 103 -17.33 9.44 -4.61
C LYS A 103 -16.44 8.22 -4.81
N ALA A 104 -15.41 8.05 -3.98
CA ALA A 104 -14.56 6.86 -4.01
C ALA A 104 -15.35 5.59 -3.69
N ALA A 105 -16.24 5.62 -2.68
CA ALA A 105 -17.12 4.51 -2.34
C ALA A 105 -18.10 4.15 -3.47
N PHE A 106 -18.63 5.16 -4.17
CA PHE A 106 -19.45 4.96 -5.35
C PHE A 106 -18.68 4.19 -6.44
N ILE A 107 -17.48 4.66 -6.81
CA ILE A 107 -16.62 4.01 -7.81
C ILE A 107 -16.24 2.59 -7.36
N GLY A 108 -15.75 2.43 -6.13
CA GLY A 108 -15.35 1.14 -5.58
C GLY A 108 -16.50 0.13 -5.56
N THR A 109 -17.72 0.58 -5.31
CA THR A 109 -18.91 -0.29 -5.32
C THR A 109 -19.30 -0.71 -6.74
N LEU A 110 -19.16 0.17 -7.74
CA LEU A 110 -19.32 -0.23 -9.13
C LEU A 110 -18.26 -1.28 -9.53
N GLN A 111 -17.00 -1.07 -9.13
CA GLN A 111 -15.91 -2.02 -9.39
C GLN A 111 -16.16 -3.39 -8.73
N ALA A 112 -16.83 -3.44 -7.58
CA ALA A 112 -17.19 -4.69 -6.92
C ALA A 112 -18.17 -5.56 -7.73
N GLY A 113 -18.85 -4.99 -8.74
CA GLY A 113 -19.66 -5.74 -9.69
C GLY A 113 -18.86 -6.40 -10.82
N TYR A 114 -17.56 -6.13 -10.95
CA TYR A 114 -16.71 -6.70 -11.98
C TYR A 114 -16.01 -7.96 -11.46
N THR A 115 -16.71 -9.08 -11.52
CA THR A 115 -16.27 -10.38 -10.97
C THR A 115 -16.11 -11.47 -12.02
N ASP A 116 -16.58 -11.23 -13.25
CA ASP A 116 -16.54 -12.18 -14.35
C ASP A 116 -15.28 -12.01 -15.19
N PHE A 117 -14.26 -12.83 -14.90
CA PHE A 117 -13.01 -12.86 -15.63
C PHE A 117 -12.86 -14.21 -16.32
N HIS A 118 -12.88 -14.21 -17.66
CA HIS A 118 -12.84 -15.40 -18.51
C HIS A 118 -11.66 -16.36 -18.26
N TYR A 119 -10.59 -15.91 -17.61
CA TYR A 119 -9.39 -16.69 -17.29
C TYR A 119 -9.31 -17.15 -15.83
N LEU A 120 -10.26 -16.75 -14.98
CA LEU A 120 -10.33 -17.20 -13.58
C LEU A 120 -11.36 -18.31 -13.43
N ARG A 121 -11.09 -19.22 -12.49
CA ARG A 121 -12.05 -20.27 -12.11
C ARG A 121 -13.25 -19.65 -11.38
N ASP A 122 -14.42 -20.24 -11.51
CA ASP A 122 -15.68 -19.75 -10.91
C ASP A 122 -15.59 -19.49 -9.41
N VAL A 123 -14.79 -20.28 -8.67
CA VAL A 123 -14.55 -20.07 -7.23
C VAL A 123 -14.03 -18.66 -6.91
N TRP A 124 -13.30 -18.01 -7.82
CA TRP A 124 -12.86 -16.63 -7.65
C TRP A 124 -14.01 -15.64 -7.71
N LYS A 125 -14.93 -15.86 -8.66
CA LYS A 125 -16.15 -15.07 -8.83
C LYS A 125 -17.04 -15.23 -7.61
N GLU A 126 -17.37 -16.48 -7.25
CA GLU A 126 -18.24 -16.80 -6.10
C GLU A 126 -17.70 -16.24 -4.78
N THR A 127 -16.40 -16.42 -4.50
CA THR A 127 -15.78 -15.94 -3.26
C THR A 127 -15.74 -14.41 -3.22
N THR A 128 -15.47 -13.77 -4.36
CA THR A 128 -15.41 -12.31 -4.41
C THR A 128 -16.80 -11.68 -4.31
N GLU A 129 -17.81 -12.24 -5.00
CA GLU A 129 -19.20 -11.78 -4.92
C GLU A 129 -19.78 -11.93 -3.53
N LYS A 130 -19.38 -12.95 -2.76
CA LYS A 130 -19.83 -13.18 -1.38
C LYS A 130 -19.51 -12.00 -0.46
N ASP A 131 -18.28 -11.49 -0.49
CA ASP A 131 -17.86 -10.40 0.40
C ASP A 131 -17.92 -9.03 -0.29
N ALA A 132 -18.02 -8.98 -1.62
CA ALA A 132 -18.10 -7.78 -2.47
C ALA A 132 -17.16 -6.65 -1.99
N LEU A 133 -15.90 -7.00 -1.70
CA LEU A 133 -14.96 -6.13 -1.00
C LEU A 133 -14.74 -4.81 -1.76
N ILE A 134 -14.68 -3.71 -1.00
CA ILE A 134 -14.15 -2.43 -1.46
C ILE A 134 -13.10 -1.96 -0.45
N GLY A 135 -12.04 -1.34 -0.93
CA GLY A 135 -10.99 -0.77 -0.09
C GLY A 135 -10.81 0.69 -0.44
N ILE A 136 -11.60 1.55 0.19
CA ILE A 136 -11.43 2.99 0.09
C ILE A 136 -10.24 3.39 0.96
N SER A 137 -9.15 3.75 0.28
CA SER A 137 -7.86 4.14 0.85
C SER A 137 -7.66 5.65 0.78
N MET A 138 -6.66 6.12 1.52
CA MET A 138 -6.18 7.49 1.48
C MET A 138 -4.67 7.49 1.25
N THR A 139 -4.20 8.43 0.44
CA THR A 139 -2.77 8.73 0.29
C THR A 139 -2.48 10.16 0.74
N GLY A 140 -1.23 10.43 1.12
CA GLY A 140 -0.81 11.75 1.56
C GLY A 140 -1.06 12.03 3.04
N ILE A 141 -1.33 11.01 3.86
CA ILE A 141 -1.63 11.15 5.29
C ILE A 141 -0.46 11.83 6.03
N GLY A 142 0.78 11.47 5.69
CA GLY A 142 2.00 12.07 6.24
C GLY A 142 2.20 13.55 5.91
N SER A 143 1.36 14.14 5.05
CA SER A 143 1.33 15.59 4.83
C SER A 143 0.59 16.34 5.96
N GLY A 144 -0.10 15.62 6.85
CA GLY A 144 -0.69 16.15 8.08
C GLY A 144 -2.13 16.67 7.94
N THR A 145 -2.55 17.13 6.76
CA THR A 145 -3.86 17.76 6.53
C THR A 145 -5.04 16.90 7.04
N ILE A 146 -5.06 15.60 6.75
CA ILE A 146 -6.15 14.71 7.14
C ILE A 146 -6.28 14.49 8.65
N LEU A 147 -5.20 14.69 9.42
CA LEU A 147 -5.18 14.42 10.86
C LEU A 147 -6.07 15.38 11.65
N GLY A 148 -6.43 16.53 11.07
CA GLY A 148 -7.37 17.49 11.65
C GLY A 148 -8.86 17.16 11.41
N TYR A 149 -9.17 16.07 10.69
CA TYR A 149 -10.53 15.73 10.28
C TYR A 149 -11.03 14.40 10.85
N ASP A 150 -12.35 14.25 10.92
CA ASP A 150 -13.02 13.06 11.42
C ASP A 150 -13.05 11.95 10.36
N MET A 151 -12.02 11.10 10.40
CA MET A 151 -11.90 9.90 9.57
C MET A 151 -12.98 8.85 9.88
N THR A 152 -13.51 8.81 11.11
CA THR A 152 -14.58 7.89 11.51
C THR A 152 -15.89 8.24 10.80
N LYS A 153 -16.22 9.54 10.74
CA LYS A 153 -17.37 10.04 9.96
C LYS A 153 -17.22 9.70 8.47
N GLY A 154 -16.02 9.89 7.90
CA GLY A 154 -15.71 9.49 6.54
C GLY A 154 -15.96 8.00 6.28
N ALA A 155 -15.47 7.13 7.16
CA ALA A 155 -15.70 5.68 7.07
C ALA A 155 -17.19 5.30 7.15
N GLN A 156 -17.99 5.99 7.98
CA GLN A 156 -19.44 5.76 8.01
C GLN A 156 -20.12 6.17 6.71
N ILE A 157 -19.67 7.26 6.08
CA ILE A 157 -20.18 7.70 4.78
C ILE A 157 -19.88 6.68 3.70
N VAL A 158 -18.65 6.13 3.67
CA VAL A 158 -18.26 5.05 2.76
C VAL A 158 -19.21 3.85 2.90
N LYS A 159 -19.49 3.40 4.13
CA LYS A 159 -20.40 2.27 4.38
C LYS A 159 -21.82 2.55 3.89
N ARG A 160 -22.35 3.75 4.14
CA ARG A 160 -23.69 4.16 3.71
C ARG A 160 -23.79 4.21 2.19
N GLU A 161 -22.78 4.78 1.54
CA GLU A 161 -22.76 4.89 0.09
C GLU A 161 -22.61 3.53 -0.59
N ASN A 162 -21.75 2.65 -0.06
CA ASN A 162 -21.66 1.27 -0.53
C ASN A 162 -23.00 0.54 -0.43
N ALA A 163 -23.68 0.60 0.71
CA ALA A 163 -25.00 -0.04 0.87
C ALA A 163 -26.03 0.50 -0.14
N ARG A 164 -26.04 1.83 -0.36
CA ARG A 164 -26.92 2.47 -1.34
C ARG A 164 -26.65 1.98 -2.76
N VAL A 165 -25.38 2.03 -3.19
CA VAL A 165 -24.99 1.70 -4.57
C VAL A 165 -25.10 0.21 -4.84
N ALA A 166 -24.67 -0.65 -3.91
CA ALA A 166 -24.78 -2.11 -4.02
C ALA A 166 -26.24 -2.54 -4.25
N LYS A 167 -27.18 -1.95 -3.49
CA LYS A 167 -28.62 -2.17 -3.69
C LYS A 167 -29.10 -1.74 -5.08
N LEU A 168 -28.61 -0.62 -5.60
CA LEU A 168 -29.02 -0.11 -6.91
C LEU A 168 -28.55 -1.00 -8.06
N ILE A 169 -27.37 -1.59 -7.95
CA ILE A 169 -26.79 -2.45 -9.00
C ILE A 169 -27.01 -3.94 -8.76
N GLY A 170 -27.66 -4.32 -7.65
CA GLY A 170 -28.05 -5.70 -7.36
C GLY A 170 -26.90 -6.62 -6.91
N ILE A 171 -25.86 -6.09 -6.26
CA ILE A 171 -24.77 -6.88 -5.67
C ILE A 171 -24.86 -6.93 -4.13
N ASN A 172 -24.09 -7.81 -3.51
CA ASN A 172 -23.97 -7.85 -2.06
C ASN A 172 -23.36 -6.54 -1.51
N GLN A 173 -23.81 -6.14 -0.33
CA GLN A 173 -23.12 -5.10 0.42
C GLN A 173 -21.73 -5.59 0.81
N SER A 174 -20.75 -4.69 0.76
CA SER A 174 -19.36 -5.02 1.04
C SER A 174 -19.15 -5.42 2.51
N ALA A 175 -18.42 -6.51 2.74
CA ALA A 175 -18.09 -7.00 4.08
C ALA A 175 -17.07 -6.09 4.80
N ARG A 176 -16.19 -5.41 4.05
CA ARG A 176 -15.24 -4.39 4.53
C ARG A 176 -15.09 -3.32 3.48
N CYS A 177 -15.03 -2.06 3.90
CA CYS A 177 -15.11 -0.94 2.96
C CYS A 177 -13.89 -0.01 2.92
N THR A 178 -13.03 -0.02 3.93
CA THR A 178 -11.93 0.94 4.09
C THR A 178 -10.63 0.21 4.35
N THR A 179 -9.53 0.80 3.91
CA THR A 179 -8.17 0.31 4.16
C THR A 179 -7.18 1.47 4.13
N VAL A 180 -5.91 1.20 4.39
CA VAL A 180 -4.81 2.13 4.09
C VAL A 180 -3.73 1.35 3.35
N LYS A 181 -3.61 1.63 2.04
CA LYS A 181 -2.61 1.02 1.18
C LYS A 181 -1.30 1.83 1.20
N PRO A 182 -0.13 1.18 1.11
CA PRO A 182 1.10 1.87 0.73
C PRO A 182 1.04 2.34 -0.74
N ALA A 183 0.77 3.63 -0.96
CA ALA A 183 0.48 4.21 -2.27
C ALA A 183 1.73 4.62 -3.07
N GLY A 184 2.56 3.65 -3.46
CA GLY A 184 3.85 3.89 -4.13
C GLY A 184 3.76 4.82 -5.35
N THR A 185 3.22 4.36 -6.49
CA THR A 185 3.17 5.16 -7.73
C THR A 185 2.11 6.25 -7.71
N THR A 186 0.93 5.96 -7.14
CA THR A 186 -0.19 6.93 -7.10
C THR A 186 0.18 8.20 -6.35
N SER A 187 0.91 8.08 -5.23
CA SER A 187 1.39 9.26 -4.49
C SER A 187 2.37 10.11 -5.32
N LEU A 188 3.16 9.51 -6.21
CA LEU A 188 4.05 10.27 -7.10
C LEU A 188 3.27 11.03 -8.17
N ALA A 189 2.23 10.42 -8.72
CA ALA A 189 1.37 11.07 -9.70
C ALA A 189 0.62 12.27 -9.08
N LEU A 190 0.24 12.17 -7.80
CA LEU A 190 -0.45 13.23 -7.07
C LEU A 190 0.48 14.20 -6.33
N GLY A 191 1.78 13.91 -6.24
CA GLY A 191 2.75 14.73 -5.51
C GLY A 191 2.58 14.71 -3.99
N THR A 192 2.21 13.56 -3.40
CA THR A 192 1.88 13.43 -1.97
C THR A 192 2.85 12.51 -1.22
N SER A 193 2.73 12.43 0.11
CA SER A 193 3.28 11.29 0.85
C SER A 193 2.58 9.97 0.47
N SER A 194 3.24 8.82 0.64
CA SER A 194 2.74 7.51 0.18
C SER A 194 1.84 6.85 1.22
N GLY A 195 0.53 6.78 0.97
CA GLY A 195 -0.41 6.13 1.88
C GLY A 195 -0.36 6.79 3.25
N ILE A 196 -0.06 5.97 4.27
CA ILE A 196 0.18 6.44 5.64
C ILE A 196 1.54 7.13 5.80
N HIS A 197 2.57 6.76 5.04
CA HIS A 197 3.97 7.07 5.37
C HIS A 197 4.30 8.56 5.38
N ALA A 198 5.30 8.91 6.21
CA ALA A 198 5.92 10.23 6.24
C ALA A 198 6.68 10.55 4.94
N TRP A 199 6.95 11.84 4.72
CA TRP A 199 7.84 12.30 3.67
C TRP A 199 9.28 11.86 3.95
N HIS A 200 10.06 11.65 2.89
CA HIS A 200 11.44 11.16 3.03
C HIS A 200 12.32 12.12 3.85
N ASN A 201 12.26 13.40 3.51
CA ASN A 201 12.88 14.51 4.24
C ASN A 201 12.21 15.83 3.83
N ASP A 202 12.60 16.94 4.46
CA ASP A 202 12.17 18.29 4.09
C ASP A 202 12.56 18.65 2.65
N TYR A 203 13.78 18.31 2.24
CA TYR A 203 14.32 18.45 0.89
C TYR A 203 15.07 17.18 0.48
N TYR A 204 14.81 16.70 -0.73
CA TYR A 204 15.52 15.54 -1.26
C TYR A 204 15.46 15.51 -2.79
N VAL A 205 16.36 14.75 -3.42
CA VAL A 205 16.34 14.52 -4.88
C VAL A 205 15.75 13.15 -5.16
N ARG A 206 14.68 13.10 -5.95
CA ARG A 206 14.08 11.85 -6.42
C ARG A 206 14.66 11.52 -7.78
N ARG A 207 15.22 10.31 -7.90
CA ARG A 207 15.85 9.82 -9.13
C ARG A 207 14.96 8.83 -9.86
N ILE A 208 14.92 8.94 -11.18
CA ILE A 208 14.25 7.99 -12.08
C ILE A 208 15.25 7.59 -13.17
N ARG A 209 15.33 6.30 -13.50
CA ARG A 209 16.12 5.83 -14.64
C ARG A 209 15.24 5.80 -15.88
N VAL A 210 15.75 6.32 -16.98
CA VAL A 210 15.07 6.35 -18.28
C VAL A 210 16.01 5.87 -19.38
N GLY A 211 15.44 5.29 -20.44
CA GLY A 211 16.19 4.99 -21.66
C GLY A 211 16.54 6.27 -22.41
N LYS A 212 17.77 6.36 -22.93
CA LYS A 212 18.22 7.51 -23.74
C LYS A 212 17.46 7.64 -25.08
N ASN A 213 16.73 6.61 -25.47
CA ASN A 213 15.84 6.62 -26.64
C ASN A 213 14.48 7.29 -26.36
N GLU A 214 14.07 7.44 -25.10
CA GLU A 214 12.78 7.99 -24.72
C GLU A 214 12.67 9.50 -25.00
N SER A 215 11.45 9.96 -25.29
CA SER A 215 11.18 11.37 -25.59
C SER A 215 11.52 12.29 -24.40
N MET A 216 11.27 11.83 -23.18
CA MET A 216 11.54 12.57 -21.96
C MET A 216 13.04 12.86 -21.79
N TYR A 217 13.90 11.88 -22.02
CA TYR A 217 15.35 12.07 -21.99
C TYR A 217 15.79 13.12 -23.02
N LYS A 218 15.35 13.00 -24.27
CA LYS A 218 15.74 13.93 -25.35
C LYS A 218 15.32 15.37 -25.04
N HIS A 219 14.13 15.54 -24.47
CA HIS A 219 13.63 16.85 -24.06
C HIS A 219 14.46 17.44 -22.92
N LEU A 220 14.63 16.69 -21.83
CA LEU A 220 15.35 17.17 -20.64
C LEU A 220 16.84 17.36 -20.91
N SER A 221 17.50 16.46 -21.64
CA SER A 221 18.91 16.63 -21.99
C SER A 221 19.18 17.90 -22.80
N LYS A 222 18.20 18.36 -23.60
CA LYS A 222 18.31 19.58 -24.41
C LYS A 222 17.99 20.85 -23.62
N HIS A 223 16.95 20.82 -22.79
CA HIS A 223 16.40 22.01 -22.15
C HIS A 223 16.77 22.16 -20.67
N HIS A 224 17.04 21.04 -20.00
CA HIS A 224 17.36 20.91 -18.58
C HIS A 224 18.48 19.90 -18.33
N PRO A 225 19.66 20.07 -18.95
CA PRO A 225 20.78 19.14 -18.78
C PRO A 225 21.24 19.01 -17.32
N GLU A 226 20.99 20.02 -16.48
CA GLU A 226 21.26 20.00 -15.04
C GLU A 226 20.49 18.92 -14.26
N LEU A 227 19.39 18.41 -14.83
CA LEU A 227 18.57 17.36 -14.21
C LEU A 227 18.97 15.95 -14.67
N VAL A 228 19.89 15.82 -15.62
CA VAL A 228 20.18 14.54 -16.30
C VAL A 228 21.65 14.16 -16.14
N GLU A 229 21.89 12.95 -15.66
CA GLU A 229 23.22 12.33 -15.57
C GLU A 229 23.22 10.94 -16.23
N ASP A 230 24.39 10.46 -16.64
CA ASP A 230 24.52 9.10 -17.16
C ASP A 230 24.36 8.07 -16.03
N GLU A 231 23.66 6.97 -16.31
CA GLU A 231 23.51 5.89 -15.33
C GLU A 231 24.85 5.17 -15.14
N PHE A 232 25.26 4.99 -13.89
CA PHE A 232 26.61 4.54 -13.56
C PHE A 232 26.98 3.15 -14.14
N PHE A 233 26.05 2.19 -14.12
CA PHE A 233 26.29 0.82 -14.55
C PHE A 233 26.02 0.60 -16.05
N ARG A 234 25.14 1.40 -16.66
CA ARG A 234 24.74 1.31 -18.08
C ARG A 234 24.68 2.70 -18.75
N PRO A 235 25.80 3.43 -18.78
CA PRO A 235 25.80 4.82 -19.28
C PRO A 235 25.54 4.92 -20.79
N HIS A 236 25.77 3.85 -21.55
CA HIS A 236 25.64 3.85 -23.01
C HIS A 236 24.18 3.99 -23.49
N ASP A 237 23.19 3.53 -22.71
CA ASP A 237 21.79 3.52 -23.13
C ASP A 237 20.81 4.02 -22.07
N THR A 238 21.27 4.22 -20.83
CA THR A 238 20.43 4.61 -19.70
C THR A 238 20.93 5.92 -19.10
N ALA A 239 20.00 6.79 -18.70
CA ALA A 239 20.26 8.02 -17.97
C ALA A 239 19.44 8.06 -16.68
N VAL A 240 19.86 8.91 -15.75
CA VAL A 240 19.16 9.20 -14.50
C VAL A 240 18.67 10.64 -14.55
N ILE A 241 17.38 10.83 -14.30
CA ILE A 241 16.76 12.13 -14.09
C ILE A 241 16.65 12.37 -12.59
N GLY A 242 17.23 13.45 -12.08
CA GLY A 242 17.13 13.88 -10.68
C GLY A 242 16.18 15.08 -10.53
N ILE A 243 15.02 14.87 -9.91
CA ILE A 243 14.05 15.93 -9.66
C ILE A 243 14.14 16.37 -8.19
N PRO A 244 14.42 17.65 -7.88
CA PRO A 244 14.38 18.16 -6.53
C PRO A 244 12.95 18.12 -5.98
N GLN A 245 12.81 17.76 -4.72
CA GLN A 245 11.54 17.63 -4.01
C GLN A 245 11.60 18.44 -2.73
N LYS A 246 10.48 19.05 -2.37
CA LYS A 246 10.27 19.74 -1.09
C LYS A 246 9.00 19.17 -0.46
N ALA A 247 9.08 18.69 0.78
CA ALA A 247 7.89 18.30 1.53
C ALA A 247 7.05 19.55 1.87
N PRO A 248 5.70 19.47 1.87
CA PRO A 248 4.86 20.55 2.37
C PRO A 248 5.24 20.97 3.78
N GLU A 249 5.10 22.25 4.09
CA GLU A 249 5.38 22.76 5.43
C GLU A 249 4.48 22.09 6.48
N GLY A 250 5.05 21.73 7.63
CA GLY A 250 4.33 21.01 8.70
C GLY A 250 4.13 19.50 8.43
N SER A 251 4.66 18.96 7.33
CA SER A 251 4.60 17.52 7.05
C SER A 251 5.37 16.69 8.08
N ILE A 252 4.92 15.45 8.28
CA ILE A 252 5.67 14.46 9.04
C ILE A 252 6.82 13.96 8.16
N LEU A 253 8.02 13.91 8.74
CA LEU A 253 9.24 13.44 8.09
C LEU A 253 9.64 12.08 8.64
N ARG A 254 10.42 11.31 7.86
CA ARG A 254 10.88 9.95 8.19
C ARG A 254 11.74 9.85 9.47
N MET A 255 12.12 10.99 10.06
CA MET A 255 12.81 11.07 11.35
C MET A 255 11.86 10.89 12.55
N GLU A 256 10.56 10.68 12.31
CA GLU A 256 9.58 10.32 13.35
C GLU A 256 9.98 9.05 14.12
N SER A 257 9.45 8.91 15.34
CA SER A 257 9.62 7.66 16.07
C SER A 257 8.74 6.55 15.48
N PRO A 258 9.12 5.27 15.62
CA PRO A 258 8.23 4.15 15.27
C PRO A 258 6.89 4.18 16.02
N PHE A 259 6.84 4.78 17.21
CA PHE A 259 5.62 4.93 18.00
C PHE A 259 4.67 5.95 17.38
N ASP A 260 5.19 7.08 16.89
CA ASP A 260 4.38 8.09 16.19
C ASP A 260 3.73 7.50 14.93
N LEU A 261 4.46 6.65 14.20
CA LEU A 261 3.91 5.92 13.06
C LEU A 261 2.83 4.92 13.47
N LEU A 262 3.04 4.21 14.58
CA LEU A 262 2.09 3.21 15.10
C LEU A 262 0.77 3.86 15.54
N GLU A 263 0.82 5.08 16.08
CA GLU A 263 -0.33 5.79 16.66
C GLU A 263 -1.00 6.78 15.68
N ARG A 264 -0.54 6.86 14.42
CA ARG A 264 -0.97 7.91 13.48
C ARG A 264 -2.47 7.88 13.12
N ILE A 265 -3.08 6.71 13.03
CA ILE A 265 -4.48 6.52 12.57
C ILE A 265 -5.26 5.53 13.43
#